data_AF-A0A7N4PSF2-F1
#
_entry.id   AF-A0A7N4PSF2-F1
#
_cell.length_a   1.000
_cell.length_b   1.000
_cell.length_c   1.000
_cell.angle_alpha   90.00
_cell.angle_beta   90.00
_cell.angle_gamma   90.00
#
_symmetry.space_group_name_H-M   'P 1'
#
loop_
_entity.id
_entity.type
_entity.pdbx_description
1 polymer ?
#
loop_
_entity_poly.entity_id
_entity_poly.type
_entity_poly.pdbx_seq_one_letter_code
_entity_poly.pdbx_strand_id
1 'polypeptide(L)'
;MASLLKVDQEVKLKVDSFRERITSEPTLKKRKLDECEEAFQGTKVFVMPNGMLKSNQQLVDIIEKVKPEIRLLIEKCNTVKMWVQLLIPRIEDGNNFGVSIQEETVAELRTVESEAASYLDQISRYYITRAKLVSKIAKYPHVEDYRRTVTEIDEKEYISLRLIISELRNQYVTLHDMILKNIEKIKRPRSSNAETLY
;
A
#
# COMPACT_ATOMS: atom_id res chain seq x y z
N MET A 1 28.68 -26.81 10.71
CA MET A 1 27.77 -26.36 11.78
C MET A 1 28.42 -25.21 12.54
N ALA A 2 27.94 -24.00 12.27
CA ALA A 2 28.06 -22.72 12.98
C ALA A 2 29.34 -22.37 13.76
N SER A 3 30.25 -21.60 13.15
CA SER A 3 31.03 -20.61 13.89
C SER A 3 30.23 -19.31 13.94
N LEU A 4 29.58 -19.07 15.07
CA LEU A 4 28.99 -17.77 15.38
C LEU A 4 30.12 -16.72 15.38
N LEU A 5 30.05 -15.78 14.44
CA LEU A 5 30.83 -14.55 14.41
C LEU A 5 30.74 -13.89 15.79
N LYS A 6 31.82 -13.99 16.58
CA LYS A 6 31.99 -13.19 17.78
C LYS A 6 32.08 -11.74 17.29
N VAL A 7 30.99 -11.01 17.45
CA VAL A 7 31.01 -9.55 17.28
C VAL A 7 32.09 -9.01 18.20
N ASP A 8 33.04 -8.30 17.62
CA ASP A 8 34.18 -7.71 18.33
C ASP A 8 33.65 -6.92 19.54
N GLN A 9 34.20 -7.19 20.72
CA GLN A 9 33.73 -6.63 21.98
C GLN A 9 33.79 -5.09 21.96
N GLU A 10 34.69 -4.54 21.16
CA GLU A 10 34.79 -3.10 20.90
C GLU A 10 33.60 -2.55 20.09
N VAL A 11 33.11 -3.29 19.10
CA VAL A 11 31.93 -2.91 18.31
C VAL A 11 30.68 -2.93 19.17
N LYS A 12 30.55 -3.94 20.05
CA LYS A 12 29.42 -4.03 20.97
C LYS A 12 29.41 -2.84 21.94
N LEU A 13 30.54 -2.46 22.50
CA LEU A 13 30.68 -1.30 23.38
C LEU A 13 30.35 0.03 22.65
N LYS A 14 30.76 0.18 21.39
CA LYS A 14 30.42 1.35 20.58
C LYS A 14 28.92 1.43 20.29
N VAL A 15 28.28 0.31 20.00
CA VAL A 15 26.82 0.22 19.78
C VAL A 15 26.05 0.52 21.07
N ASP A 16 26.49 -0.03 22.20
CA ASP A 16 25.83 0.19 23.49
C ASP A 16 25.99 1.64 23.98
N SER A 17 27.18 2.23 23.83
CA SER A 17 27.43 3.65 24.12
C SER A 17 26.64 4.58 23.21
N PHE A 18 26.52 4.24 21.92
CA PHE A 18 25.68 4.98 20.99
C PHE A 18 24.21 4.89 21.42
N ARG A 19 23.73 3.69 21.75
CA ARG A 19 22.35 3.44 22.21
C ARG A 19 21.99 4.26 23.45
N GLU A 20 22.87 4.31 24.46
CA GLU A 20 22.67 5.12 25.67
C GLU A 20 22.55 6.62 25.36
N ARG A 21 23.36 7.13 24.42
CA ARG A 21 23.30 8.55 24.01
C ARG A 21 21.95 8.91 23.39
N ILE A 22 21.37 8.04 22.57
CA ILE A 22 20.08 8.31 21.90
C ILE A 22 18.85 8.00 22.78
N THR A 23 18.97 7.11 23.77
CA THR A 23 17.87 6.79 24.69
C THR A 23 17.81 7.69 25.92
N SER A 24 18.77 8.59 26.10
CA SER A 24 18.70 9.59 27.17
C SER A 24 17.57 10.61 26.90
N GLU A 25 16.36 10.25 27.31
CA GLU A 25 15.24 11.18 27.32
C GLU A 25 15.56 12.38 28.24
N PRO A 26 15.26 13.62 27.81
CA PRO A 26 15.32 14.75 28.72
C PRO A 26 14.27 14.54 29.82
N THR A 27 14.74 14.40 31.05
CA THR A 27 13.90 14.35 32.25
C THR A 27 12.98 15.57 32.26
N LEU A 28 11.70 15.36 31.98
CA LEU A 28 10.64 16.35 32.14
C LEU A 28 10.48 16.64 33.63
N LYS A 29 11.29 17.55 34.17
CA LYS A 29 10.94 18.23 35.43
C LYS A 29 9.67 19.03 35.15
N LYS A 30 8.51 18.47 35.53
CA LYS A 30 7.25 19.19 35.69
C LYS A 30 7.53 20.45 36.52
N ARG A 31 7.52 21.62 35.88
CA ARG A 31 7.42 22.90 36.61
C ARG A 31 6.06 22.90 37.31
N LYS A 32 6.06 23.09 38.63
CA LYS A 32 4.85 23.44 39.39
C LYS A 32 4.30 24.74 38.78
N LEU A 33 3.03 24.75 38.43
CA LEU A 33 2.29 25.97 38.09
C LEU A 33 1.88 26.62 39.41
N ASP A 34 2.36 27.84 39.65
CA ASP A 34 1.67 28.77 40.56
C ASP A 34 0.37 29.22 39.89
N GLU A 35 -0.69 29.29 40.69
CA GLU A 35 -2.02 29.74 40.31
C GLU A 35 -2.01 31.20 39.87
N CYS A 36 -2.32 31.47 38.61
CA CYS A 36 -2.77 32.79 38.17
C CYS A 36 -3.63 32.69 36.89
N GLU A 37 -4.91 32.99 37.09
CA GLU A 37 -5.92 33.53 36.17
C GLU A 37 -6.20 32.79 34.85
N GLU A 38 -7.43 32.28 34.77
CA GLU A 38 -8.06 31.66 33.61
C GLU A 38 -8.18 32.65 32.43
N ALA A 39 -7.13 32.75 31.63
CA ALA A 39 -7.26 33.20 30.26
C ALA A 39 -7.75 32.01 29.42
N PHE A 40 -8.92 32.14 28.78
CA PHE A 40 -9.41 31.22 27.75
C PHE A 40 -8.32 31.05 26.67
N GLN A 41 -7.45 30.05 26.84
CA GLN A 41 -6.42 29.70 25.87
C GLN A 41 -7.12 28.94 24.74
N GLY A 42 -7.41 29.64 23.66
CA GLY A 42 -7.64 29.00 22.37
C GLY A 42 -6.55 27.95 22.10
N THR A 43 -6.88 26.91 21.33
CA THR A 43 -5.92 25.82 21.04
C THR A 43 -4.58 26.41 20.62
N LYS A 44 -3.49 26.07 21.32
CA LYS A 44 -2.15 26.55 20.99
C LYS A 44 -1.79 26.13 19.56
N VAL A 45 -2.00 27.04 18.61
CA VAL A 45 -1.61 26.85 17.21
C VAL A 45 -0.11 27.12 17.12
N PHE A 46 0.66 26.12 16.69
CA PHE A 46 2.04 26.37 16.31
C PHE A 46 2.03 27.28 15.08
N VAL A 47 2.48 28.53 15.27
CA VAL A 47 2.69 29.45 14.16
C VAL A 47 3.80 28.87 13.31
N MET A 48 3.48 28.47 12.07
CA MET A 48 4.52 28.18 11.07
C MET A 48 4.96 29.54 10.50
N PRO A 49 6.18 30.02 10.79
CA PRO A 49 6.61 31.35 10.37
C PRO A 49 6.61 31.55 8.85
N ASN A 50 6.65 30.42 8.10
CA ASN A 50 6.74 30.40 6.64
C ASN A 50 5.42 30.01 5.95
N GLY A 51 4.29 30.02 6.67
CA GLY A 51 2.98 29.65 6.13
C GLY A 51 2.71 28.13 6.09
N MET A 52 1.63 27.73 5.40
CA MET A 52 1.24 26.32 5.27
C MET A 52 2.30 25.50 4.53
N LEU A 53 2.78 24.42 5.18
CA LEU A 53 3.64 23.44 4.53
C LEU A 53 2.89 22.72 3.40
N LYS A 54 3.38 22.90 2.17
CA LYS A 54 2.78 22.32 0.97
C LYS A 54 3.09 20.82 0.83
N SER A 55 2.18 20.12 0.15
CA SER A 55 2.44 18.77 -0.37
C SER A 55 3.54 18.80 -1.42
N ASN A 56 4.21 17.65 -1.63
CA ASN A 56 5.14 17.51 -2.74
C ASN A 56 4.36 17.49 -4.06
N GLN A 57 4.44 18.58 -4.83
CA GLN A 57 3.58 18.77 -6.00
C GLN A 57 3.88 17.77 -7.12
N GLN A 58 5.15 17.40 -7.32
CA GLN A 58 5.53 16.43 -8.34
C GLN A 58 4.90 15.05 -8.07
N LEU A 59 4.87 14.64 -6.80
CA LEU A 59 4.19 13.41 -6.40
C LEU A 59 2.67 13.52 -6.54
N VAL A 60 2.08 14.67 -6.19
CA VAL A 60 0.64 14.91 -6.40
C VAL A 60 0.27 14.75 -7.88
N ASP A 61 1.02 15.37 -8.78
CA ASP A 61 0.75 15.31 -10.22
C ASP A 61 0.85 13.88 -10.78
N ILE A 62 1.78 13.07 -10.26
CA ILE A 62 1.90 11.64 -10.62
C ILE A 62 0.70 10.87 -10.05
N ILE A 63 0.37 11.07 -8.77
CA ILE A 63 -0.74 10.40 -8.09
C ILE A 63 -2.06 10.66 -8.79
N GLU A 64 -2.30 11.88 -9.27
CA GLU A 64 -3.51 12.26 -10.02
C GLU A 64 -3.65 11.51 -11.35
N LYS A 65 -2.54 11.08 -11.95
CA LYS A 65 -2.53 10.22 -13.16
C LYS A 65 -2.64 8.74 -12.82
N VAL A 66 -1.99 8.28 -11.75
CA VAL A 66 -1.95 6.86 -11.36
C VAL A 66 -3.29 6.39 -10.77
N LYS A 67 -3.94 7.21 -9.93
CA LYS A 67 -5.19 6.82 -9.24
C LYS A 67 -6.33 6.41 -10.19
N PRO A 68 -6.61 7.14 -11.29
CA PRO A 68 -7.62 6.70 -12.27
C PRO A 68 -7.31 5.33 -12.87
N GLU A 69 -6.05 5.04 -13.20
CA GLU A 69 -5.66 3.75 -13.80
C GLU A 69 -5.88 2.58 -12.84
N ILE A 70 -5.59 2.77 -11.54
CA ILE A 70 -5.89 1.77 -10.50
C ILE A 70 -7.40 1.50 -10.44
N ARG A 71 -8.22 2.56 -10.40
CA ARG A 71 -9.69 2.42 -10.33
C ARG A 71 -10.25 1.72 -11.56
N LEU A 72 -9.71 2.05 -12.73
CA LEU A 72 -10.10 1.41 -13.98
C LEU A 72 -9.81 -0.09 -13.95
N LEU A 73 -8.64 -0.50 -13.47
CA LEU A 73 -8.32 -1.93 -13.35
C LEU A 73 -9.29 -2.65 -12.42
N ILE A 74 -9.60 -2.07 -11.26
CA ILE A 74 -10.59 -2.61 -10.31
C ILE A 74 -11.95 -2.80 -11.00
N GLU A 75 -12.44 -1.78 -11.71
CA GLU A 75 -13.72 -1.84 -12.42
C GLU A 75 -13.72 -2.91 -13.52
N LYS A 76 -12.64 -3.02 -14.30
CA LYS A 76 -12.50 -4.03 -15.36
C LYS A 76 -12.43 -5.44 -14.78
N CYS A 77 -11.65 -5.66 -13.72
CA CYS A 77 -11.58 -6.94 -13.03
C CYS A 77 -12.97 -7.34 -12.51
N ASN A 78 -13.67 -6.44 -11.83
CA ASN A 78 -15.02 -6.72 -11.33
C ASN A 78 -16.00 -7.04 -12.47
N THR A 79 -15.94 -6.30 -13.59
CA THR A 79 -16.80 -6.53 -14.76
C THR A 79 -16.58 -7.93 -15.35
N VAL A 80 -15.33 -8.31 -15.60
CA VAL A 80 -15.00 -9.63 -16.16
C VAL A 80 -15.31 -10.74 -15.17
N LYS A 81 -15.00 -10.54 -13.88
CA LYS A 81 -15.29 -11.49 -12.80
C LYS A 81 -16.79 -11.79 -12.72
N MET A 82 -17.64 -10.76 -12.74
CA MET A 82 -19.09 -10.92 -12.76
C MET A 82 -19.56 -11.68 -14.02
N TRP A 83 -18.99 -11.36 -15.19
CA TRP A 83 -19.30 -12.08 -16.43
C TRP A 83 -18.98 -13.57 -16.33
N VAL A 84 -17.80 -13.95 -15.83
CA VAL A 84 -17.44 -15.36 -15.64
C VAL A 84 -18.33 -16.04 -14.60
N GLN A 85 -18.61 -15.36 -13.47
CA GLN A 85 -19.50 -15.90 -12.42
C GLN A 85 -20.91 -16.22 -12.93
N LEU A 86 -21.46 -15.38 -13.82
CA LEU A 86 -22.78 -15.61 -14.43
C LEU A 86 -22.79 -16.77 -15.44
N LEU A 87 -21.63 -17.19 -15.92
CA LEU A 87 -21.47 -18.35 -16.82
C LEU A 87 -21.27 -19.67 -16.07
N ILE A 88 -21.14 -19.65 -14.74
CA ILE A 88 -21.02 -20.88 -13.95
C ILE A 88 -22.35 -21.65 -14.00
N PRO A 89 -22.36 -22.91 -14.46
CA PRO A 89 -23.59 -23.68 -14.62
C PRO A 89 -24.07 -24.25 -13.27
N ARG A 90 -25.27 -24.84 -13.29
CA ARG A 90 -25.79 -25.63 -12.16
C ARG A 90 -24.78 -26.68 -11.69
N ILE A 91 -24.70 -26.91 -10.38
CA ILE A 91 -23.88 -27.97 -9.77
C ILE A 91 -24.34 -29.36 -10.24
N GLU A 92 -23.39 -30.21 -10.62
CA GLU A 92 -23.59 -31.61 -11.01
C GLU A 92 -22.41 -32.46 -10.51
N ASP A 93 -22.61 -33.78 -10.33
CA ASP A 93 -21.60 -34.68 -9.76
C ASP A 93 -20.42 -34.99 -10.70
N GLY A 94 -20.48 -34.60 -11.98
CA GLY A 94 -19.46 -34.90 -12.98
C GLY A 94 -19.28 -33.81 -14.04
N ASN A 95 -18.25 -33.95 -14.87
CA ASN A 95 -17.89 -33.01 -15.94
C ASN A 95 -17.59 -31.57 -15.44
N ASN A 96 -16.92 -31.44 -14.30
CA ASN A 96 -16.65 -30.15 -13.64
C ASN A 96 -15.29 -29.55 -13.97
N PHE A 97 -14.49 -30.13 -14.88
CA PHE A 97 -13.18 -29.59 -15.24
C PHE A 97 -13.25 -28.18 -15.83
N GLY A 98 -14.23 -27.89 -16.69
CA GLY A 98 -14.40 -26.54 -17.20
C GLY A 98 -14.91 -25.57 -16.13
N VAL A 99 -15.68 -26.07 -15.15
CA VAL A 99 -16.14 -25.26 -14.01
C VAL A 99 -14.98 -24.89 -13.11
N SER A 100 -14.04 -25.80 -12.84
CA SER A 100 -12.84 -25.46 -12.05
C SER A 100 -11.96 -24.40 -12.73
N ILE A 101 -11.89 -24.40 -14.08
CA ILE A 101 -11.20 -23.33 -14.83
C ILE A 101 -11.91 -21.98 -14.64
N GLN A 102 -13.24 -21.95 -14.63
CA GLN A 102 -14.01 -20.73 -14.34
C GLN A 102 -13.74 -20.24 -12.91
N GLU A 103 -13.75 -21.14 -11.92
CA GLU A 103 -13.48 -20.83 -10.52
C GLU A 103 -12.06 -20.25 -10.33
N GLU A 104 -11.05 -20.85 -10.96
CA GLU A 104 -9.66 -20.37 -10.93
C GLU A 104 -9.55 -18.97 -11.57
N THR A 105 -10.19 -18.76 -12.72
CA THR A 105 -10.22 -17.45 -13.39
C THR A 105 -10.86 -16.37 -12.51
N VAL A 106 -11.97 -16.69 -11.85
CA VAL A 106 -12.66 -15.78 -10.90
C VAL A 106 -11.80 -15.49 -9.68
N ALA A 107 -11.08 -16.51 -9.16
CA ALA A 107 -10.18 -16.34 -8.03
C ALA A 107 -9.03 -15.39 -8.36
N GLU A 108 -8.40 -15.54 -9.52
CA GLU A 108 -7.31 -14.67 -9.95
C GLU A 108 -7.79 -13.22 -10.19
N LEU A 109 -8.94 -13.03 -10.85
CA LEU A 109 -9.54 -11.70 -11.02
C LEU A 109 -9.81 -11.02 -9.67
N ARG A 110 -10.25 -11.78 -8.67
CA ARG A 110 -10.47 -11.28 -7.31
C ARG A 110 -9.16 -10.90 -6.61
N THR A 111 -8.10 -11.67 -6.79
CA THR A 111 -6.77 -11.37 -6.25
C THR A 111 -6.27 -10.04 -6.82
N VAL A 112 -6.26 -9.87 -8.14
CA VAL A 112 -5.82 -8.64 -8.80
C VAL A 112 -6.65 -7.43 -8.36
N GLU A 113 -7.97 -7.57 -8.25
CA GLU A 113 -8.85 -6.51 -7.76
C GLU A 113 -8.49 -6.07 -6.32
N SER A 114 -8.24 -7.03 -5.43
CA SER A 114 -7.85 -6.77 -4.04
C SER A 114 -6.48 -6.11 -3.93
N GLU A 115 -5.51 -6.55 -4.73
CA GLU A 115 -4.17 -5.95 -4.80
C GLU A 115 -4.26 -4.50 -5.30
N ALA A 116 -5.00 -4.25 -6.37
CA ALA A 116 -5.21 -2.91 -6.91
C ALA A 116 -5.87 -1.97 -5.88
N ALA A 117 -6.86 -2.46 -5.12
CA ALA A 117 -7.47 -1.69 -4.04
C ALA A 117 -6.46 -1.29 -2.95
N SER A 118 -5.51 -2.18 -2.62
CA SER A 118 -4.49 -1.92 -1.61
C SER A 118 -3.54 -0.76 -1.99
N TYR A 119 -3.34 -0.50 -3.27
CA TYR A 119 -2.54 0.64 -3.75
C TYR A 119 -3.19 1.99 -3.43
N LEU A 120 -4.53 2.07 -3.46
CA LEU A 120 -5.25 3.30 -3.06
C LEU A 120 -5.06 3.60 -1.57
N ASP A 121 -5.06 2.57 -0.74
CA ASP A 121 -4.76 2.71 0.69
C ASP A 121 -3.31 3.14 0.93
N GLN A 122 -2.37 2.59 0.15
CA GLN A 122 -0.97 2.98 0.25
C GLN A 122 -0.76 4.47 -0.02
N ILE A 123 -1.37 5.00 -1.09
CA ILE A 123 -1.29 6.42 -1.42
C ILE A 123 -1.88 7.28 -0.29
N SER A 124 -2.99 6.84 0.30
CA SER A 124 -3.61 7.54 1.43
C SER A 124 -2.70 7.54 2.67
N ARG A 125 -2.01 6.41 2.94
CA ARG A 125 -1.04 6.27 4.03
C ARG A 125 0.18 7.19 3.85
N TYR A 126 0.63 7.44 2.62
CA TYR A 126 1.71 8.39 2.36
C TYR A 126 1.36 9.80 2.87
N TYR A 127 0.18 10.34 2.49
CA TYR A 127 -0.24 11.67 2.96
C TYR A 127 -0.36 11.75 4.49
N ILE A 128 -0.95 10.72 5.12
CA ILE A 128 -1.07 10.65 6.59
C ILE A 128 0.30 10.63 7.26
N THR A 129 1.23 9.81 6.75
CA THR A 129 2.58 9.67 7.31
C THR A 129 3.37 10.97 7.16
N ARG A 130 3.33 11.56 5.96
CA ARG A 130 3.99 12.84 5.68
C ARG A 130 3.44 13.96 6.54
N ALA A 131 2.13 14.08 6.68
CA ALA A 131 1.49 15.08 7.54
C ALA A 131 1.94 14.94 9.01
N LYS A 132 2.01 13.71 9.52
CA LYS A 132 2.51 13.44 10.87
C LYS A 132 3.97 13.88 11.02
N LEU A 133 4.86 13.52 10.08
CA LEU A 133 6.27 13.92 10.12
C LEU A 133 6.45 15.43 10.04
N VAL A 134 5.73 16.10 9.14
CA VAL A 134 5.72 17.56 9.02
C VAL A 134 5.28 18.23 10.33
N SER A 135 4.26 17.69 11.01
CA SER A 135 3.86 18.19 12.34
C SER A 135 4.96 18.02 13.39
N LYS A 136 5.79 16.96 13.29
CA LYS A 136 6.93 16.74 14.19
C LYS A 136 8.06 17.71 13.91
N ILE A 137 8.34 18.06 12.65
CA ILE A 137 9.31 19.11 12.29
C ILE A 137 8.92 20.45 12.94
N ALA A 138 7.64 20.80 12.89
CA ALA A 138 7.16 22.05 13.50
C ALA A 138 7.31 22.04 15.04
N LYS A 139 7.08 20.89 15.69
CA LYS A 139 7.19 20.75 17.15
C LYS A 139 8.63 20.60 17.65
N TYR A 140 9.51 19.99 16.85
CA TYR A 140 10.88 19.62 17.22
C TYR A 140 11.86 20.05 16.11
N PRO A 141 12.04 21.36 15.87
CA PRO A 141 12.86 21.85 14.77
C PRO A 141 14.36 21.54 14.91
N HIS A 142 14.82 21.12 16.09
CA HIS A 142 16.20 20.72 16.36
C HIS A 142 16.50 19.25 16.00
N VAL A 143 15.46 18.43 15.76
CA VAL A 143 15.64 17.04 15.36
C VAL A 143 15.68 16.97 13.83
N GLU A 144 16.88 16.90 13.28
CA GLU A 144 17.12 16.89 11.83
C GLU A 144 16.52 15.65 11.14
N ASP A 145 16.50 14.51 11.82
CA ASP A 145 15.97 13.24 11.28
C ASP A 145 14.53 13.35 10.79
N TYR A 146 13.70 14.21 11.39
CA TYR A 146 12.34 14.42 10.89
C TYR A 146 12.33 15.04 9.49
N ARG A 147 13.23 15.99 9.20
CA ARG A 147 13.38 16.57 7.86
C ARG A 147 13.93 15.54 6.88
N ARG A 148 14.97 14.79 7.27
CA ARG A 148 15.52 13.72 6.43
C ARG A 148 14.47 12.67 6.08
N THR A 149 13.69 12.23 7.08
CA THR A 149 12.64 11.21 6.89
C THR A 149 11.57 11.68 5.90
N VAL A 150 11.21 12.96 5.87
CA VAL A 150 10.26 13.49 4.87
C VAL A 150 10.81 13.31 3.45
N THR A 151 12.08 13.60 3.21
CA THR A 151 12.72 13.37 1.91
C THR A 151 12.72 11.89 1.54
N GLU A 152 13.09 11.00 2.47
CA GLU A 152 13.12 9.56 2.24
C GLU A 152 11.74 8.98 1.89
N ILE A 153 10.67 9.42 2.57
CA ILE A 153 9.32 8.94 2.25
C ILE A 153 8.80 9.49 0.91
N ASP A 154 9.18 10.69 0.52
CA ASP A 154 8.82 11.27 -0.78
C ASP A 154 9.53 10.48 -1.91
N GLU A 155 10.82 10.17 -1.76
CA GLU A 155 11.58 9.33 -2.71
C GLU A 155 11.02 7.91 -2.80
N LYS A 156 10.74 7.29 -1.65
CA LYS A 156 10.09 5.98 -1.59
C LYS A 156 8.75 5.98 -2.31
N GLU A 157 7.92 7.00 -2.10
CA GLU A 157 6.61 7.09 -2.74
C GLU A 157 6.73 7.21 -4.27
N TYR A 158 7.69 7.99 -4.76
CA TYR A 158 7.98 8.06 -6.20
C TYR A 158 8.31 6.68 -6.79
N ILE A 159 9.22 5.93 -6.14
CA ILE A 159 9.58 4.58 -6.59
C ILE A 159 8.36 3.67 -6.54
N SER A 160 7.57 3.73 -5.48
CA SER A 160 6.38 2.92 -5.34
C SER A 160 5.34 3.19 -6.43
N LEU A 161 5.11 4.45 -6.79
CA LEU A 161 4.17 4.81 -7.86
C LEU A 161 4.61 4.24 -9.22
N ARG A 162 5.92 4.23 -9.49
CA ARG A 162 6.47 3.59 -10.70
C ARG A 162 6.28 2.08 -10.72
N LEU A 163 6.46 1.42 -9.58
CA LEU A 163 6.20 -0.01 -9.44
C LEU A 163 4.73 -0.34 -9.64
N ILE A 164 3.82 0.44 -9.04
CA ILE A 164 2.38 0.28 -9.20
C ILE A 164 2.00 0.34 -10.69
N ILE A 165 2.45 1.33 -11.46
CA ILE A 165 2.15 1.41 -12.89
C ILE A 165 2.66 0.19 -13.67
N SER A 166 3.85 -0.30 -13.31
CA SER A 166 4.41 -1.50 -13.94
C SER A 166 3.55 -2.72 -13.63
N GLU A 167 3.06 -2.83 -12.39
CA GLU A 167 2.22 -3.94 -11.94
C GLU A 167 0.84 -3.90 -12.59
N LEU A 168 0.19 -2.73 -12.66
CA LEU A 168 -1.09 -2.57 -13.38
C LEU A 168 -0.99 -3.09 -14.82
N ARG A 169 0.08 -2.71 -15.53
CA ARG A 169 0.33 -3.20 -16.90
C ARG A 169 0.49 -4.72 -16.93
N ASN A 170 1.28 -5.27 -16.02
CA ASN A 170 1.53 -6.72 -15.96
C ASN A 170 0.23 -7.47 -15.69
N GLN A 171 -0.57 -7.01 -14.71
CA GLN A 171 -1.86 -7.58 -14.34
C GLN A 171 -2.84 -7.60 -15.53
N TYR A 172 -2.91 -6.54 -16.33
CA TYR A 172 -3.72 -6.57 -17.56
C TYR A 172 -3.27 -7.65 -18.55
N VAL A 173 -1.95 -7.79 -18.76
CA VAL A 173 -1.40 -8.75 -19.73
C VAL A 173 -1.59 -10.19 -19.25
N THR A 174 -1.33 -10.47 -17.96
CA THR A 174 -1.46 -11.81 -17.40
C THR A 174 -2.91 -12.26 -17.35
N LEU A 175 -3.84 -11.39 -16.91
CA LEU A 175 -5.27 -11.68 -16.95
C LEU A 175 -5.76 -11.94 -18.38
N HIS A 176 -5.35 -11.09 -19.32
CA HIS A 176 -5.72 -11.25 -20.72
C HIS A 176 -5.22 -12.57 -21.31
N ASP A 177 -3.96 -12.92 -21.08
CA ASP A 177 -3.36 -14.18 -21.54
C ASP A 177 -4.07 -15.40 -20.93
N MET A 178 -4.29 -15.41 -19.61
CA MET A 178 -4.98 -16.48 -18.91
C MET A 178 -6.41 -16.67 -19.43
N ILE A 179 -7.17 -15.57 -19.61
CA ILE A 179 -8.55 -15.62 -20.08
C ILE A 179 -8.61 -16.12 -21.52
N LEU A 180 -7.76 -15.62 -22.41
CA LEU A 180 -7.78 -16.02 -23.82
C LEU A 180 -7.42 -17.49 -24.03
N LYS A 181 -6.40 -17.99 -23.31
CA LYS A 181 -6.02 -19.41 -23.38
C LYS A 181 -7.15 -20.34 -22.97
N ASN A 182 -8.04 -19.88 -22.09
CA ASN A 182 -9.11 -20.68 -21.49
C ASN A 182 -10.52 -20.30 -21.98
N ILE A 183 -10.63 -19.42 -22.98
CA ILE A 183 -11.90 -18.76 -23.33
C ILE A 183 -13.02 -19.73 -23.71
N GLU A 184 -12.69 -20.83 -24.36
CA GLU A 184 -13.66 -21.87 -24.75
C GLU A 184 -14.27 -22.55 -23.52
N LYS A 185 -13.45 -22.92 -22.54
CA LYS A 185 -13.89 -23.53 -21.29
C LYS A 185 -14.61 -22.53 -20.39
N ILE A 186 -14.20 -21.26 -20.41
CA ILE A 186 -14.89 -20.19 -19.69
C ILE A 186 -16.32 -19.98 -20.23
N LYS A 187 -16.51 -20.01 -21.56
CA LYS A 187 -17.83 -19.83 -22.18
C LYS A 187 -18.70 -21.09 -22.14
N ARG A 188 -18.08 -22.26 -22.27
CA ARG A 188 -18.74 -23.58 -22.35
C ARG A 188 -17.99 -24.59 -21.48
N PRO A 189 -18.22 -24.58 -20.14
CA PRO A 189 -17.46 -25.39 -19.20
C PRO A 189 -17.77 -26.89 -19.32
N ARG A 190 -18.96 -27.25 -19.81
CA ARG A 190 -19.36 -28.65 -20.07
C ARG A 190 -19.43 -28.90 -21.57
N SER A 191 -18.80 -29.98 -22.02
CA SER A 191 -19.07 -30.55 -23.35
C SER A 191 -20.52 -31.06 -23.38
N SER A 192 -21.22 -30.81 -24.50
CA SER A 192 -22.53 -31.40 -24.71
C SER A 192 -22.37 -32.91 -24.87
N ASN A 193 -23.02 -33.70 -24.03
CA ASN A 193 -23.10 -35.16 -24.19
C ASN A 193 -23.84 -35.57 -25.49
N ALA A 194 -24.36 -34.61 -26.27
CA ALA A 194 -25.04 -34.88 -27.53
C ALA A 194 -24.08 -35.24 -28.69
N GLU A 195 -22.78 -34.93 -28.60
CA GLU A 195 -21.82 -35.29 -29.65
C GLU A 195 -21.37 -36.75 -29.63
N THR A 196 -21.59 -37.47 -28.52
CA THR A 196 -21.22 -38.89 -28.38
C THR A 196 -22.33 -39.87 -28.81
N LEU A 197 -23.44 -39.35 -29.37
CA LEU A 197 -24.64 -40.13 -29.73
C LEU A 197 -24.87 -40.29 -31.24
N TYR A 198 -23.91 -39.90 -32.09
CA TYR A 198 -23.97 -40.08 -33.55
C TYR A 198 -22.73 -40.75 -34.11
#